data_AF-K1ULT5-F1
#
_entry.id   AF-K1ULT5-F1
#
_cell.length_a   1.000
_cell.length_b   1.000
_cell.length_c   1.000
_cell.angle_alpha   90.00
_cell.angle_beta   90.00
_cell.angle_gamma   90.00
#
_symmetry.space_group_name_H-M   'P 1'
#
loop_
_entity.id
_entity.type
_entity.pdbx_description
1 polymer ?
#
loop_
_entity_poly.entity_id
_entity_poly.type
_entity_poly.pdbx_seq_one_letter_code
_entity_poly.pdbx_strand_id
1 'polypeptide(L)'
;MLLSVGAAAGFGLGIFCGAEPPVGCRESDLTPVPDESFVSPASASSVETSPEPEPMPEKWVCLTFDDGPSKTTPDVLSALNSAGVKATFFVVATGNNDKYLPLISEAAAAG
;
A
#
# COMPACT_ATOMS: atom_id res chain seq x y z
N MET A 1 0.08 -73.69 -9.35
CA MET A 1 1.55 -73.67 -9.12
C MET A 1 1.91 -72.23 -8.80
N LEU A 2 1.95 -71.87 -7.51
CA LEU A 2 3.12 -71.79 -6.61
C LEU A 2 3.43 -70.29 -6.39
N LEU A 3 2.89 -69.65 -5.35
CA LEU A 3 3.49 -69.42 -4.01
C LEU A 3 4.92 -68.81 -4.06
N SER A 4 5.07 -67.56 -3.59
CA SER A 4 5.75 -67.22 -2.32
C SER A 4 6.02 -65.70 -2.25
N VAL A 5 5.48 -64.99 -1.25
CA VAL A 5 6.14 -64.51 0.01
C VAL A 5 7.03 -63.28 -0.19
N GLY A 6 6.74 -62.24 0.60
CA GLY A 6 7.37 -60.91 0.53
C GLY A 6 8.56 -60.70 1.46
N ALA A 7 9.01 -59.45 1.54
CA ALA A 7 9.84 -58.91 2.60
C ALA A 7 9.62 -57.39 2.69
N ALA A 8 9.14 -56.93 3.86
CA ALA A 8 9.14 -55.53 4.25
C ALA A 8 10.48 -55.17 4.88
N ALA A 9 11.04 -54.01 4.57
CA ALA A 9 12.03 -53.32 5.40
C ALA A 9 12.17 -51.86 4.96
N GLY A 10 12.11 -50.92 5.90
CA GLY A 10 12.68 -49.58 5.74
C GLY A 10 11.81 -48.41 6.19
N PHE A 11 11.81 -48.14 7.50
CA PHE A 11 11.55 -46.80 8.02
C PHE A 11 12.70 -45.87 7.58
N GLY A 12 12.37 -44.70 7.02
CA GLY A 12 13.34 -43.68 6.62
C GLY A 12 12.77 -42.28 6.83
N LEU A 13 13.40 -41.56 7.73
CA LEU A 13 13.02 -40.28 8.33
C LEU A 13 13.35 -39.08 7.39
N GLY A 14 12.41 -38.13 7.23
CA GLY A 14 12.67 -36.73 6.84
C GLY A 14 13.21 -36.49 5.42
N ILE A 15 13.22 -35.29 4.84
CA ILE A 15 12.92 -33.92 5.27
C ILE A 15 12.39 -33.21 4.02
N PHE A 16 11.34 -32.39 4.17
CA PHE A 16 10.93 -31.42 3.14
C PHE A 16 12.10 -30.50 2.82
N CYS A 17 12.70 -30.64 1.63
CA CYS A 17 13.63 -29.66 1.12
C CYS A 17 12.82 -28.44 0.63
N GLY A 18 12.38 -27.62 1.58
CA GLY A 18 11.95 -26.25 1.29
C GLY A 18 13.21 -25.44 1.03
N ALA A 19 13.57 -25.27 -0.25
CA ALA A 19 14.56 -24.28 -0.63
C ALA A 19 13.92 -22.89 -0.46
N GLU A 20 14.29 -22.18 0.59
CA GLU A 20 13.97 -20.76 0.72
C GLU A 20 14.68 -19.98 -0.40
N PRO A 21 14.01 -19.05 -1.11
CA PRO A 21 14.67 -18.26 -2.14
C PRO A 21 15.76 -17.38 -1.51
N PRO A 22 16.95 -17.25 -2.12
CA PRO A 22 18.11 -16.58 -1.52
C PRO A 22 18.05 -15.05 -1.66
N VAL A 23 16.86 -14.46 -1.67
CA VAL A 23 16.69 -13.02 -1.87
C VAL A 23 15.96 -12.45 -0.65
N GLY A 24 16.74 -12.14 0.37
CA GLY A 24 16.31 -11.39 1.54
C GLY A 24 17.42 -10.42 1.92
N CYS A 25 17.04 -9.18 2.27
CA CYS A 25 17.97 -8.18 2.77
C CYS A 25 18.67 -8.75 4.01
N ARG A 26 20.00 -8.87 3.95
CA ARG A 26 20.80 -9.30 5.09
C ARG A 26 21.15 -8.06 5.91
N GLU A 27 21.39 -8.22 7.20
CA GLU A 27 21.88 -7.14 8.07
C GLU A 27 23.14 -6.45 7.50
N SER A 28 23.92 -7.20 6.73
CA SER A 28 25.11 -6.76 6.00
C SER A 28 24.83 -5.76 4.86
N ASP A 29 23.57 -5.63 4.44
CA ASP A 29 23.10 -4.78 3.34
C ASP A 29 22.62 -3.40 3.85
N LEU A 30 22.68 -3.18 5.16
CA LEU A 30 22.44 -1.87 5.75
C LEU A 30 23.68 -1.00 5.54
N THR A 31 23.52 0.14 4.86
CA THR A 31 24.55 1.18 4.85
C THR A 31 24.76 1.70 6.28
N PRO A 32 26.00 2.00 6.70
CA PRO A 32 26.25 2.69 7.97
C PRO A 32 25.37 3.93 8.08
N VAL A 33 24.86 4.21 9.27
CA VAL A 33 24.12 5.45 9.55
C VAL A 33 24.99 6.63 9.10
N PRO A 34 24.49 7.56 8.28
CA PRO A 34 25.27 8.70 7.83
C PRO A 34 25.73 9.54 9.03
N ASP A 35 26.94 10.10 8.94
CA ASP A 35 27.46 11.00 9.96
C ASP A 35 26.59 12.26 10.03
N GLU A 36 25.73 12.34 11.04
CA GLU A 36 24.85 13.49 11.35
C GLU A 36 25.61 14.78 11.71
N SER A 37 26.96 14.75 11.65
CA SER A 37 27.83 15.89 11.98
C SER A 37 27.67 17.11 11.06
N PHE A 38 26.98 16.95 9.91
CA PHE A 38 26.65 18.05 9.00
C PHE A 38 25.31 18.74 9.30
N VAL A 39 24.51 18.21 10.22
CA VAL A 39 23.21 18.79 10.55
C VAL A 39 23.41 19.90 11.60
N SER A 40 23.65 21.12 11.12
CA SER A 40 23.52 22.30 11.97
C SER A 40 22.07 22.41 12.44
N PRO A 41 21.78 22.58 13.74
CA PRO A 41 20.40 22.72 14.21
C PRO A 41 19.80 23.98 13.58
N ALA A 42 18.90 23.80 12.61
CA ALA A 42 18.08 24.88 12.12
C ALA A 42 17.28 25.42 13.31
N SER A 43 17.40 26.72 13.54
CA SER A 43 16.64 27.43 14.58
C SER A 43 15.16 27.07 14.44
N ALA A 44 14.60 26.46 15.49
CA ALA A 44 13.20 26.04 15.57
C ALA A 44 12.30 27.28 15.58
N SER A 45 12.13 27.89 14.40
CA SER A 45 11.08 28.84 14.12
C SER A 45 9.79 28.05 14.08
N SER A 46 9.04 28.15 15.17
CA SER A 46 7.61 27.86 15.31
C SER A 46 7.04 27.02 14.17
N VAL A 47 7.25 25.70 14.24
CA VAL A 47 6.36 24.78 13.54
C VAL A 47 5.01 25.02 14.18
N GLU A 48 4.10 25.68 13.46
CA GLU A 48 2.69 25.65 13.81
C GLU A 48 2.32 24.17 13.86
N THR A 49 2.18 23.66 15.09
CA THR A 49 1.65 22.34 15.35
C THR A 49 0.32 22.26 14.61
N SER A 50 0.30 21.49 13.53
CA SER A 50 -0.95 21.04 12.91
C SER A 50 -1.86 20.56 14.04
N PRO A 51 -3.14 20.97 14.06
CA PRO A 51 -4.05 20.56 15.12
C PRO A 51 -3.94 19.05 15.32
N GLU A 52 -3.81 18.64 16.58
CA GLU A 52 -3.77 17.24 16.95
C GLU A 52 -5.02 16.58 16.34
N PRO A 53 -4.85 15.48 15.57
CA PRO A 53 -5.97 14.87 14.87
C PRO A 53 -7.06 14.50 15.86
N GLU A 54 -8.26 15.04 15.63
CA GLU A 54 -9.45 14.70 16.40
C GLU A 54 -9.59 13.17 16.49
N PRO A 55 -9.98 12.62 17.66
CA PRO A 55 -10.07 11.18 17.85
C PRO A 55 -11.08 10.59 16.85
N MET A 56 -10.57 9.74 15.95
CA MET A 56 -11.39 9.08 14.95
C MET A 56 -12.42 8.15 15.62
N PRO A 57 -13.66 8.11 15.12
CA PRO A 57 -14.69 7.21 15.67
C PRO A 57 -14.25 5.75 15.52
N GLU A 58 -14.64 4.86 16.45
CA GLU A 58 -14.17 3.46 16.44
C GLU A 58 -14.50 2.66 15.16
N LYS A 59 -15.52 3.08 14.40
CA LYS A 59 -15.95 2.44 13.15
C LYS A 59 -15.93 3.46 12.01
N TRP A 60 -14.77 3.58 11.38
CA TRP A 60 -14.55 4.43 10.22
C TRP A 60 -13.90 3.64 9.10
N VAL A 61 -14.10 4.10 7.87
CA VAL A 61 -13.44 3.56 6.67
C VAL A 61 -12.96 4.72 5.81
N CYS A 62 -11.79 4.56 5.20
CA CYS A 62 -11.31 5.46 4.16
C CYS A 62 -11.57 4.85 2.79
N LEU A 63 -12.34 5.54 1.96
CA LEU A 63 -12.54 5.16 0.57
C LEU A 63 -11.42 5.74 -0.29
N THR A 64 -10.74 4.88 -1.03
CA THR A 64 -9.68 5.27 -1.97
C THR A 64 -9.96 4.68 -3.35
N PHE A 65 -9.65 5.45 -4.41
CA PHE A 65 -9.82 5.04 -5.79
C PHE A 65 -8.53 5.28 -6.58
N ASP A 66 -7.97 4.23 -7.15
CA ASP A 66 -6.72 4.27 -7.91
C ASP A 66 -6.96 4.41 -9.43
N ASP A 67 -5.93 4.80 -10.17
CA ASP A 67 -5.85 4.77 -11.64
C ASP A 67 -6.89 5.62 -12.41
N GLY A 68 -7.63 6.49 -11.71
CA GLY A 68 -8.54 7.46 -12.34
C GLY A 68 -7.84 8.70 -12.90
N PRO A 69 -8.58 9.62 -13.56
CA PRO A 69 -10.01 9.54 -13.88
C PRO A 69 -10.30 8.66 -15.10
N SER A 70 -11.43 7.97 -15.07
CA SER A 70 -11.90 7.09 -16.15
C SER A 70 -13.35 7.42 -16.54
N LYS A 71 -13.92 6.67 -17.48
CA LYS A 71 -15.33 6.84 -17.90
C LYS A 71 -16.35 6.68 -16.78
N THR A 72 -16.00 5.98 -15.69
CA THR A 72 -16.90 5.72 -14.56
C THR A 72 -16.72 6.70 -13.41
N THR A 73 -15.66 7.53 -13.42
CA THR A 73 -15.40 8.51 -12.36
C THR A 73 -16.58 9.46 -12.10
N PRO A 74 -17.31 9.99 -13.11
CA PRO A 74 -18.47 10.85 -12.85
C PRO A 74 -19.58 10.17 -12.04
N ASP A 75 -19.87 8.90 -12.31
CA ASP A 75 -20.90 8.15 -11.59
C ASP A 75 -20.48 7.91 -10.13
N VAL A 76 -19.19 7.63 -9.91
CA VAL A 76 -18.62 7.48 -8.55
C VAL A 76 -18.73 8.81 -7.78
N LEU A 77 -18.36 9.93 -8.40
CA LEU A 77 -18.48 11.26 -7.78
C LEU A 77 -19.94 11.60 -7.44
N SER A 78 -20.88 11.30 -8.34
CA SER A 78 -22.32 11.49 -8.09
C SER A 78 -22.82 10.67 -6.90
N ALA A 79 -22.40 9.40 -6.78
CA ALA A 79 -22.78 8.54 -5.67
C ALA A 79 -22.20 9.04 -4.33
N LEU A 80 -20.92 9.42 -4.30
CA LEU A 80 -20.26 9.98 -3.11
C LEU A 80 -20.94 11.26 -2.64
N ASN A 81 -21.23 12.18 -3.56
CA ASN A 81 -21.93 13.43 -3.28
C ASN A 81 -23.35 13.19 -2.75
N SER A 82 -24.09 12.25 -3.36
CA SER A 82 -25.44 11.90 -2.90
C SER A 82 -25.44 11.27 -1.51
N ALA A 83 -24.37 10.56 -1.16
CA ALA A 83 -24.18 9.97 0.18
C ALA A 83 -23.60 10.96 1.21
N GLY A 84 -23.09 12.12 0.77
CA GLY A 84 -22.37 13.07 1.63
C GLY A 84 -21.06 12.50 2.18
N VAL A 85 -20.41 11.58 1.45
CA VAL A 85 -19.20 10.88 1.87
C VAL A 85 -17.98 11.39 1.10
N LYS A 86 -16.85 11.49 1.80
CA LYS A 86 -15.55 11.91 1.28
C LYS A 86 -14.73 10.70 0.85
N ALA A 87 -13.89 10.87 -0.18
CA ALA A 87 -12.99 9.83 -0.67
C ALA A 87 -11.69 10.43 -1.24
N THR A 88 -10.64 9.63 -1.31
CA THR A 88 -9.35 10.01 -1.89
C THR A 88 -9.16 9.37 -3.25
N PHE A 89 -8.76 10.15 -4.26
CA PHE A 89 -8.48 9.65 -5.61
C PHE A 89 -6.98 9.73 -5.91
N PHE A 90 -6.35 8.58 -6.14
CA PHE A 90 -4.97 8.51 -6.63
C PHE A 90 -4.99 8.48 -8.14
N VAL A 91 -4.72 9.64 -8.74
CA VAL A 91 -4.90 9.86 -10.18
C VAL A 91 -3.66 9.54 -10.99
N VAL A 92 -3.86 8.96 -12.18
CA VAL A 92 -2.80 8.69 -13.15
C VAL A 92 -3.00 9.60 -14.36
N ALA A 93 -2.10 10.56 -14.53
CA ALA A 93 -2.10 11.51 -15.65
C ALA A 93 -1.54 10.87 -16.94
N THR A 94 -2.24 9.89 -17.52
CA THR A 94 -1.82 9.27 -18.79
C THR A 94 -2.42 10.00 -19.99
N GLY A 95 -1.66 10.96 -20.55
CA GLY A 95 -1.83 11.51 -21.91
C GLY A 95 -3.15 12.22 -22.23
N ASN A 96 -4.09 12.30 -21.30
CA ASN A 96 -5.44 12.83 -21.48
C ASN A 96 -5.76 13.94 -20.47
N ASN A 97 -4.75 14.67 -20.00
CA ASN A 97 -4.92 15.70 -18.97
C ASN A 97 -6.06 16.67 -19.33
N ASP A 98 -6.09 17.21 -20.54
CA ASP A 98 -7.13 18.16 -20.95
C ASP A 98 -8.57 17.61 -20.81
N LYS A 99 -8.75 16.31 -21.02
CA LYS A 99 -10.06 15.64 -20.88
C LYS A 99 -10.46 15.44 -19.42
N TYR A 100 -9.50 15.17 -18.55
CA TYR A 100 -9.74 14.70 -17.19
C TYR A 100 -9.46 15.75 -16.11
N LEU A 101 -8.80 16.86 -16.45
CA LEU A 101 -8.60 18.02 -15.59
C LEU A 101 -9.93 18.52 -14.97
N PRO A 102 -11.05 18.63 -15.71
CA PRO A 102 -12.32 19.01 -15.10
C PRO A 102 -12.79 18.07 -14.00
N LEU A 103 -12.60 16.75 -14.16
CA LEU A 103 -13.01 15.76 -13.15
C LEU A 103 -12.12 15.81 -11.92
N ILE A 104 -10.83 16.12 -12.08
CA ILE A 104 -9.92 16.32 -10.96
C ILE A 104 -10.35 17.55 -10.15
N SER A 105 -10.69 18.65 -10.83
CA SER A 105 -11.22 19.85 -10.17
C SER A 105 -12.55 19.59 -9.46
N GLU A 106 -13.45 18.82 -10.06
CA GLU A 106 -14.73 18.44 -9.46
C GLU A 106 -14.52 17.59 -8.19
N ALA A 107 -13.67 16.56 -8.27
CA ALA A 107 -13.34 15.71 -7.13
C ALA A 107 -12.74 16.53 -5.97
N ALA A 108 -11.80 17.44 -6.28
CA ALA A 108 -11.21 18.32 -5.28
C ALA A 108 -12.22 19.33 -4.67
N ALA A 109 -13.19 19.80 -5.47
CA ALA A 109 -14.22 20.74 -5.00
C ALA A 109 -15.32 20.05 -4.16
N ALA A 110 -15.62 18.79 -4.44
CA ALA A 110 -16.47 17.94 -3.60
C ALA A 110 -15.83 17.69 -2.23
N GLY A 111 -14.50 17.80 -2.18
CA GLY A 111 -13.64 18.06 -1.02
C GLY A 111 -13.33 16.86 -0.16
#